data_AF-A0A0P9ISP5-F1
#
_entry.id   AF-A0A0P9ISP5-F1
#
_cell.length_a   1.000
_cell.length_b   1.000
_cell.length_c   1.000
_cell.angle_alpha   90.00
_cell.angle_beta   90.00
_cell.angle_gamma   90.00
#
_symmetry.space_group_name_H-M   'P 1'
#
loop_
_entity.id
_entity.type
_entity.pdbx_description
1 polymer ?
#
loop_
_entity_poly.entity_id
_entity_poly.type
_entity_poly.pdbx_seq_one_letter_code
_entity_poly.pdbx_strand_id
1 'polypeptide(L)'
;MLARRSVVVRAAPTFARSLSTSTVLQSPTPTPRRKVDEKGYEHHFKDSVAVAPEPAPAAVQPTTAAPWQPSRPHEKYLLAYPVYSPAELDAVKVTSFEPKTMADKWARFLVKKARWAFDLVSGYKHADSDAARAAAKKDGKGDDLSLQQLRDQGYLMRRDDWMLRILFLESIAGVPGFTAAMLRHLRSLRLMRRDGGWINGLLQEAENERMVRRLLEPPHLLTFLKIRGPSPLFRLMVLAAQGVFTNAFFLSYIVSPKSCHRFVGYLEEEAVHTYTGLVKALERNEVPEWAPETGFRVPQISIDYWRLPQDATMLDLVRAVRADEAGHRFVNHTLANLGQDDPNPTSFKHASATVQGTQTGFSRDESIAWAKQVEEEMTSAKKAGEEEMRKLEERK
;
A
#
# COMPACT_ATOMS: atom_id res chain seq x y z
N MET A 1 -40.69 11.74 73.49
CA MET A 1 -41.90 12.58 73.31
C MET A 1 -42.03 12.94 71.83
N LEU A 2 -43.17 12.58 71.25
CA LEU A 2 -43.53 12.81 69.85
C LEU A 2 -43.83 14.30 69.56
N ALA A 3 -43.53 14.74 68.35
CA ALA A 3 -44.41 15.64 67.61
C ALA A 3 -44.27 15.38 66.09
N ARG A 4 -45.33 14.80 65.51
CA ARG A 4 -45.55 14.64 64.07
C ARG A 4 -46.01 15.98 63.46
N ARG A 5 -45.61 16.27 62.23
CA ARG A 5 -46.35 17.02 61.18
C ARG A 5 -45.74 16.63 59.83
N SER A 6 -46.34 15.70 59.09
CA SER A 6 -47.35 15.88 58.03
C SER A 6 -46.77 16.36 56.69
N VAL A 7 -46.92 15.47 55.71
CA VAL A 7 -46.51 15.45 54.30
C VAL A 7 -47.22 16.53 53.46
N VAL A 8 -46.51 17.15 52.51
CA VAL A 8 -46.97 17.34 51.11
C VAL A 8 -45.76 17.34 50.17
N VAL A 9 -45.64 16.29 49.36
CA VAL A 9 -44.71 16.20 48.22
C VAL A 9 -45.38 16.90 47.04
N ARG A 10 -44.78 17.98 46.53
CA ARG A 10 -45.22 18.64 45.30
C ARG A 10 -44.37 18.14 44.15
N ALA A 11 -45.00 17.41 43.22
CA ALA A 11 -44.40 16.95 41.99
C ALA A 11 -43.95 18.15 41.13
N ALA A 12 -42.68 18.14 40.69
CA ALA A 12 -42.19 19.04 39.67
C ALA A 12 -42.51 18.45 38.28
N PRO A 13 -43.05 19.24 37.34
CA PRO A 13 -43.42 18.75 36.03
C PRO A 13 -42.20 18.39 35.19
N THR A 14 -42.24 17.19 34.60
CA THR A 14 -41.35 16.69 33.56
C THR A 14 -41.34 17.65 32.36
N PHE A 15 -40.21 18.31 32.11
CA PHE A 15 -39.96 19.02 30.86
C PHE A 15 -39.71 18.01 29.75
N ALA A 16 -40.78 17.57 29.07
CA ALA A 16 -40.69 16.97 27.75
C ALA A 16 -40.40 18.09 26.74
N ARG A 17 -39.13 18.25 26.34
CA ARG A 17 -38.81 19.08 25.17
C ARG A 17 -38.97 18.24 23.91
N SER A 18 -40.16 18.38 23.32
CA SER A 18 -40.44 18.12 21.91
C SER A 18 -39.36 18.77 21.02
N LEU A 19 -38.77 17.98 20.13
CA LEU A 19 -38.04 18.50 18.98
C LEU A 19 -39.08 19.02 17.99
N SER A 20 -39.33 20.34 18.02
CA SER A 20 -40.07 21.03 16.98
C SER A 20 -39.12 21.29 15.80
N THR A 21 -39.38 20.65 14.67
CA THR A 21 -38.75 21.00 13.40
C THR A 21 -39.34 22.32 12.90
N SER A 22 -38.61 23.42 13.11
CA SER A 22 -38.95 24.71 12.53
C SER A 22 -38.76 24.69 11.01
N THR A 23 -39.85 24.50 10.28
CA THR A 23 -39.97 24.75 8.84
C THR A 23 -40.28 26.23 8.63
N VAL A 24 -39.29 27.12 8.69
CA VAL A 24 -39.38 28.47 8.07
C VAL A 24 -37.97 28.96 7.72
N LEU A 25 -37.45 28.56 6.56
CA LEU A 25 -36.42 29.33 5.86
C LEU A 25 -37.16 30.25 4.89
N GLN A 26 -37.38 31.50 5.31
CA GLN A 26 -37.85 32.56 4.42
C GLN A 26 -36.79 32.79 3.33
N SER A 27 -37.23 32.70 2.09
CA SER A 27 -36.46 32.98 0.89
C SER A 27 -36.00 34.44 0.91
N PRO A 28 -34.74 34.76 0.56
CA PRO A 28 -34.37 36.15 0.32
C PRO A 28 -35.07 36.66 -0.95
N THR A 29 -35.66 37.84 -0.83
CA THR A 29 -36.36 38.61 -1.87
C THR A 29 -35.59 38.61 -3.20
N PRO A 30 -36.26 38.46 -4.37
CA PRO A 30 -35.57 38.48 -5.65
C PRO A 30 -35.06 39.89 -5.95
N THR A 31 -33.74 40.06 -5.94
CA THR A 31 -33.04 41.23 -6.47
C THR A 31 -33.39 41.39 -7.96
N PRO A 32 -33.62 42.62 -8.49
CA PRO A 32 -33.89 42.81 -9.91
C PRO A 32 -32.76 42.24 -10.76
N ARG A 33 -33.08 41.32 -11.68
CA ARG A 33 -32.12 40.81 -12.68
C ARG A 33 -31.66 41.97 -13.56
N ARG A 34 -30.43 42.45 -13.33
CA ARG A 34 -29.67 43.16 -14.36
C ARG A 34 -29.47 42.18 -15.52
N LYS A 35 -29.91 42.52 -16.73
CA LYS A 35 -29.56 41.77 -17.94
C LYS A 35 -28.04 41.76 -18.03
N VAL A 36 -27.44 40.62 -17.69
CA VAL A 36 -26.04 40.34 -17.97
C VAL A 36 -26.02 39.79 -19.38
N ASP A 37 -25.24 40.43 -20.24
CA ASP A 37 -25.03 40.01 -21.63
C ASP A 37 -24.71 38.51 -21.67
N GLU A 38 -25.53 37.75 -22.39
CA GLU A 38 -25.36 36.31 -22.65
C GLU A 38 -24.16 36.06 -23.58
N LYS A 39 -22.94 36.38 -23.12
CA LYS A 39 -21.75 35.63 -23.54
C LYS A 39 -21.65 34.44 -22.61
N GLY A 40 -22.37 33.39 -23.00
CA GLY A 40 -22.55 32.15 -22.26
C GLY A 40 -21.22 31.61 -21.73
N TYR A 41 -21.23 31.30 -20.44
CA TYR A 41 -20.23 30.45 -19.82
C TYR A 41 -20.36 29.07 -20.50
N GLU A 42 -19.44 28.70 -21.39
CA GLU A 42 -19.40 27.35 -21.94
C GLU A 42 -19.20 26.37 -20.76
N HIS A 43 -20.18 25.50 -20.51
CA HIS A 43 -20.00 24.39 -19.59
C HIS A 43 -18.82 23.54 -20.10
N HIS A 44 -17.92 23.13 -19.19
CA HIS A 44 -16.79 22.22 -19.46
C HIS A 44 -17.21 20.77 -19.83
N PHE A 45 -18.36 20.60 -20.48
CA PHE A 45 -18.85 19.33 -21.03
C PHE A 45 -18.86 19.39 -22.55
N LYS A 46 -17.70 19.68 -23.16
CA LYS A 46 -17.44 19.18 -24.51
C LYS A 46 -17.03 17.73 -24.30
N ASP A 47 -17.90 16.81 -24.72
CA ASP A 47 -17.78 15.32 -24.65
C ASP A 47 -18.54 14.59 -23.52
N SER A 48 -19.69 15.09 -23.06
CA SER A 48 -20.67 14.18 -22.44
C SER A 48 -21.33 13.33 -23.52
N VAL A 49 -20.71 12.21 -23.88
CA VAL A 49 -21.42 11.09 -24.52
C VAL A 49 -22.66 10.83 -23.66
N ALA A 50 -23.84 10.76 -24.27
CA ALA A 50 -25.09 10.53 -23.57
C ALA A 50 -24.93 9.31 -22.65
N VAL A 51 -24.85 9.55 -21.34
CA VAL A 51 -24.81 8.48 -20.35
C VAL A 51 -26.16 7.77 -20.49
N ALA A 52 -26.12 6.48 -20.82
CA ALA A 52 -27.34 5.68 -20.90
C ALA A 52 -28.13 5.86 -19.59
N PRO A 53 -29.46 5.98 -19.65
CA PRO A 53 -30.27 6.15 -18.44
C PRO A 53 -29.93 5.04 -17.45
N GLU A 54 -29.61 5.42 -16.21
CA GLU A 54 -29.34 4.47 -15.14
C GLU A 54 -30.53 3.50 -15.02
N PRO A 55 -30.30 2.18 -14.95
CA PRO A 55 -31.38 1.24 -14.71
C PRO A 55 -32.06 1.59 -13.39
N ALA A 56 -33.40 1.64 -13.40
CA ALA A 56 -34.17 1.90 -12.20
C ALA A 56 -33.78 0.89 -11.10
N PRO A 57 -33.60 1.33 -9.84
CA PRO A 57 -33.26 0.42 -8.76
C PRO A 57 -34.33 -0.66 -8.65
N ALA A 58 -33.90 -1.93 -8.70
CA ALA A 58 -34.81 -3.05 -8.61
C ALA A 58 -35.57 -3.03 -7.28
N ALA A 59 -36.86 -3.36 -7.30
CA ALA A 59 -37.67 -3.48 -6.09
C ALA A 59 -37.06 -4.55 -5.17
N VAL A 60 -36.59 -4.12 -3.99
CA VAL A 60 -35.96 -4.99 -3.00
C VAL A 60 -37.04 -5.82 -2.31
N GLN A 61 -37.12 -7.11 -2.61
CA GLN A 61 -37.89 -8.04 -1.79
C GLN A 61 -37.08 -8.39 -0.53
N PRO A 62 -37.71 -8.45 0.67
CA PRO A 62 -37.03 -8.92 1.86
C PRO A 62 -36.66 -10.40 1.67
N THR A 63 -35.37 -10.67 1.45
CA THR A 63 -34.88 -12.04 1.28
C THR A 63 -34.52 -12.63 2.64
N THR A 64 -34.90 -13.88 2.87
CA THR A 64 -34.34 -14.75 3.92
C THR A 64 -33.04 -15.43 3.46
N ALA A 65 -32.44 -14.94 2.36
CA ALA A 65 -31.28 -15.56 1.75
C ALA A 65 -30.02 -15.28 2.59
N ALA A 66 -29.03 -16.17 2.47
CA ALA A 66 -27.70 -15.96 3.03
C ALA A 66 -27.17 -14.56 2.64
N PRO A 67 -26.33 -13.92 3.48
CA PRO A 67 -25.77 -12.61 3.18
C PRO A 67 -25.21 -12.56 1.77
N TRP A 68 -25.55 -11.52 1.01
CA TRP A 68 -25.03 -11.33 -0.34
C TRP A 68 -23.50 -11.43 -0.32
N GLN A 69 -22.97 -12.41 -1.04
CA GLN A 69 -21.53 -12.56 -1.23
C GLN A 69 -21.22 -12.07 -2.64
N PRO A 70 -20.58 -10.90 -2.79
CA PRO A 70 -20.18 -10.44 -4.11
C PRO A 70 -19.26 -11.49 -4.73
N SER A 71 -19.61 -12.00 -5.90
CA SER A 71 -18.56 -12.35 -6.85
C SER A 71 -17.78 -11.06 -7.08
N ARG A 72 -16.46 -11.08 -6.88
CA ARG A 72 -15.59 -9.89 -7.00
C ARG A 72 -14.88 -9.99 -8.35
N PRO A 73 -15.55 -9.79 -9.51
CA PRO A 73 -15.03 -10.36 -10.73
C PRO A 73 -13.88 -9.49 -11.25
N HIS A 74 -13.91 -8.16 -11.08
CA HIS A 74 -12.77 -7.28 -11.33
C HIS A 74 -12.92 -6.00 -10.51
N GLU A 75 -11.88 -5.64 -9.75
CA GLU A 75 -11.90 -4.46 -8.89
C GLU A 75 -11.45 -3.22 -9.66
N LYS A 76 -12.37 -2.63 -10.42
CA LYS A 76 -12.12 -1.41 -11.20
C LYS A 76 -11.73 -0.17 -10.38
N TYR A 77 -11.76 -0.26 -9.05
CA TYR A 77 -11.38 0.81 -8.14
C TYR A 77 -9.89 0.80 -7.76
N LEU A 78 -9.14 -0.21 -8.18
CA LEU A 78 -7.69 -0.29 -7.96
C LEU A 78 -6.96 0.74 -8.82
N LEU A 79 -5.91 1.35 -8.28
CA LEU A 79 -5.04 2.26 -9.02
C LEU A 79 -4.32 1.50 -10.16
N ALA A 80 -3.80 2.22 -11.17
CA ALA A 80 -3.04 1.60 -12.24
C ALA A 80 -1.63 1.23 -11.73
N TYR A 81 -1.22 -0.02 -11.94
CA TYR A 81 0.05 -0.54 -11.40
C TYR A 81 1.12 -0.78 -12.48
N PRO A 82 2.41 -0.75 -12.09
CA PRO A 82 3.51 -0.95 -13.01
C PRO A 82 3.44 -2.32 -13.67
N VAL A 83 3.68 -2.34 -14.98
CA VAL A 83 3.84 -3.56 -15.76
C VAL A 83 5.32 -3.75 -15.98
N TYR A 84 5.86 -4.84 -15.43
CA TYR A 84 7.28 -5.12 -15.50
C TYR A 84 7.63 -6.00 -16.69
N SER A 85 8.70 -5.65 -17.39
CA SER A 85 9.36 -6.59 -18.30
C SER A 85 10.23 -7.60 -17.52
N PRO A 86 10.47 -8.81 -18.06
CA PRO A 86 11.36 -9.78 -17.42
C PRO A 86 12.76 -9.21 -17.12
N ALA A 87 13.31 -8.41 -18.03
CA ALA A 87 14.61 -7.78 -17.86
C ALA A 87 14.65 -6.79 -16.68
N GLU A 88 13.54 -6.08 -16.42
CA GLU A 88 13.42 -5.17 -15.27
C GLU A 88 13.33 -5.95 -13.95
N LEU A 89 12.58 -7.05 -13.93
CA LEU A 89 12.47 -7.93 -12.76
C LEU A 89 13.84 -8.53 -12.38
N ASP A 90 14.61 -8.98 -13.38
CA ASP A 90 15.94 -9.57 -13.18
C ASP A 90 17.01 -8.53 -12.78
N ALA A 91 16.81 -7.25 -13.13
CA ALA A 91 17.72 -6.17 -12.79
C ALA A 91 17.68 -5.76 -11.31
N VAL A 92 16.67 -6.18 -10.54
CA VAL A 92 16.51 -5.80 -9.13
C VAL A 92 17.66 -6.35 -8.28
N LYS A 93 18.38 -5.45 -7.58
CA LYS A 93 19.52 -5.79 -6.73
C LYS A 93 19.20 -5.52 -5.26
N VAL A 94 19.78 -6.35 -4.39
CA VAL A 94 19.88 -6.04 -2.96
C VAL A 94 20.92 -4.94 -2.80
N THR A 95 20.47 -3.73 -2.51
CA THR A 95 21.32 -2.56 -2.27
C THR A 95 21.11 -2.07 -0.85
N SER A 96 22.07 -1.28 -0.32
CA SER A 96 21.92 -0.66 0.99
C SER A 96 22.40 0.77 0.98
N PHE A 97 21.59 1.67 1.53
CA PHE A 97 21.87 3.08 1.64
C PHE A 97 22.83 3.35 2.80
N GLU A 98 23.93 4.04 2.52
CA GLU A 98 24.91 4.43 3.52
C GLU A 98 24.36 5.56 4.42
N PRO A 99 24.22 5.34 5.75
CA PRO A 99 23.69 6.36 6.66
C PRO A 99 24.59 7.61 6.69
N LYS A 100 24.03 8.78 6.36
CA LYS A 100 24.79 10.05 6.31
C LYS A 100 24.66 10.85 7.61
N THR A 101 23.48 10.81 8.21
CA THR A 101 23.15 11.56 9.43
C THR A 101 23.03 10.66 10.66
N MET A 102 23.04 11.24 11.86
CA MET A 102 22.74 10.48 13.08
C MET A 102 21.32 9.90 13.05
N ALA A 103 20.36 10.62 12.48
CA ALA A 103 19.01 10.13 12.30
C ALA A 103 18.96 8.90 11.38
N ASP A 104 19.74 8.88 10.30
CA ASP A 104 19.85 7.71 9.42
C ASP A 104 20.46 6.51 10.17
N LYS A 105 21.52 6.74 10.98
CA LYS A 105 22.14 5.68 11.79
C LYS A 105 21.14 5.08 12.78
N TRP A 106 20.35 5.92 13.44
CA TRP A 106 19.29 5.49 14.35
C TRP A 106 18.18 4.75 13.63
N ALA A 107 17.71 5.24 12.48
CA ALA A 107 16.70 4.56 11.66
C ALA A 107 17.17 3.15 11.25
N ARG A 108 18.40 3.03 10.75
CA ARG A 108 18.99 1.74 10.39
C ARG A 108 19.11 0.81 11.59
N PHE A 109 19.56 1.33 12.72
CA PHE A 109 19.64 0.56 13.97
C PHE A 109 18.27 0.02 14.38
N LEU A 110 17.23 0.85 14.38
CA LEU A 110 15.87 0.45 14.73
C LEU A 110 15.35 -0.65 13.80
N VAL A 111 15.53 -0.49 12.48
CA VAL A 111 15.13 -1.52 11.50
C VAL A 111 15.88 -2.83 11.73
N LYS A 112 17.21 -2.79 11.87
CA LYS A 112 18.01 -4.00 12.11
C LYS A 112 17.65 -4.68 13.43
N LYS A 113 17.35 -3.92 14.48
CA LYS A 113 16.87 -4.47 15.76
C LYS A 113 15.46 -5.06 15.65
N ALA A 114 14.55 -4.39 14.95
CA ALA A 114 13.21 -4.90 14.70
C ALA A 114 13.26 -6.19 13.88
N ARG A 115 14.08 -6.23 12.82
CA ARG A 115 14.32 -7.45 12.03
C ARG A 115 14.88 -8.56 12.90
N TRP A 116 15.93 -8.30 13.69
CA TRP A 116 16.49 -9.31 14.59
C TRP A 116 15.47 -9.85 15.60
N ALA A 117 14.69 -8.97 16.23
CA ALA A 117 13.67 -9.37 17.20
C ALA A 117 12.55 -10.17 16.53
N PHE A 118 12.11 -9.74 15.35
CA PHE A 118 11.09 -10.44 14.57
C PHE A 118 11.58 -11.82 14.12
N ASP A 119 12.78 -11.90 13.55
CA ASP A 119 13.39 -13.15 13.10
C ASP A 119 13.58 -14.13 14.28
N LEU A 120 13.96 -13.63 15.47
CA LEU A 120 14.05 -14.43 16.68
C LEU A 120 12.69 -14.99 17.12
N VAL A 121 11.65 -14.16 17.15
CA VAL A 121 10.30 -14.54 17.58
C VAL A 121 9.61 -15.45 16.55
N SER A 122 9.83 -15.20 15.26
CA SER A 122 9.27 -16.00 14.17
C SER A 122 10.04 -17.30 13.93
N GLY A 123 11.21 -17.49 14.57
CA GLY A 123 12.07 -18.64 14.36
C GLY A 123 12.75 -18.68 12.98
N TYR A 124 12.96 -17.51 12.35
CA TYR A 124 13.66 -17.42 11.07
C TYR A 124 15.16 -17.66 11.27
N LYS A 125 15.72 -18.68 10.61
CA LYS A 125 17.13 -19.06 10.78
C LYS A 125 17.98 -18.85 9.52
N HIS A 126 17.68 -19.50 8.39
CA HIS A 126 18.51 -19.43 7.18
C HIS A 126 17.67 -19.39 5.90
N ALA A 127 18.11 -18.56 4.93
CA ALA A 127 17.43 -18.35 3.65
C ALA A 127 17.84 -19.36 2.56
N ASP A 128 18.76 -20.27 2.84
CA ASP A 128 19.41 -21.12 1.84
C ASP A 128 19.58 -22.54 2.34
N SER A 129 19.22 -23.54 1.53
CA SER A 129 19.45 -24.95 1.82
C SER A 129 20.92 -25.27 2.06
N ASP A 130 21.87 -24.60 1.39
CA ASP A 130 23.29 -24.85 1.62
C ASP A 130 23.76 -24.25 2.96
N ALA A 131 23.26 -23.06 3.31
CA ALA A 131 23.49 -22.47 4.63
C ALA A 131 22.81 -23.28 5.74
N ALA A 132 21.61 -23.82 5.47
CA ALA A 132 20.87 -24.70 6.38
C ALA A 132 21.61 -26.02 6.61
N ARG A 133 22.16 -26.64 5.55
CA ARG A 133 23.03 -27.82 5.66
C ARG A 133 24.32 -27.52 6.42
N ALA A 134 24.96 -26.38 6.15
CA ALA A 134 26.16 -25.96 6.88
C ALA A 134 25.88 -25.70 8.38
N ALA A 135 24.72 -25.12 8.71
CA ALA A 135 24.28 -24.93 10.08
C ALA A 135 23.97 -26.27 10.76
N ALA A 136 23.25 -27.17 10.09
CA ALA A 136 22.95 -28.50 10.60
C ALA A 136 24.22 -29.35 10.80
N LYS A 137 25.22 -29.20 9.92
CA LYS A 137 26.56 -29.79 10.08
C LYS A 137 27.24 -29.26 11.34
N LYS A 138 27.21 -27.94 11.55
CA LYS A 138 27.79 -27.32 12.76
C LYS A 138 27.13 -27.81 14.04
N ASP A 139 25.84 -28.13 13.98
CA ASP A 139 25.07 -28.70 15.09
C ASP A 139 25.20 -30.24 15.21
N GLY A 140 26.07 -30.87 14.41
CA GLY A 140 26.38 -32.31 14.49
C GLY A 140 25.33 -33.23 13.87
N LYS A 141 24.43 -32.72 13.02
CA LYS A 141 23.28 -33.47 12.47
C LYS A 141 23.50 -34.12 11.09
N GLY A 142 24.73 -34.08 10.57
CA GLY A 142 25.13 -34.74 9.31
C GLY A 142 25.11 -33.83 8.08
N ASP A 143 25.78 -34.28 7.01
CA ASP A 143 26.05 -33.48 5.78
C ASP A 143 24.97 -33.62 4.69
N ASP A 144 24.15 -34.68 4.71
CA ASP A 144 23.23 -35.05 3.63
C ASP A 144 21.76 -35.09 4.10
N LEU A 145 21.33 -34.06 4.81
CA LEU A 145 19.92 -33.93 5.23
C LEU A 145 19.05 -33.61 4.02
N SER A 146 17.96 -34.36 3.87
CA SER A 146 16.93 -34.09 2.87
C SER A 146 16.23 -32.74 3.16
N LEU A 147 15.61 -32.14 2.14
CA LEU A 147 14.85 -30.88 2.31
C LEU A 147 13.78 -31.00 3.40
N GLN A 148 13.12 -32.15 3.49
CA GLN A 148 12.11 -32.40 4.50
C GLN A 148 12.72 -32.48 5.90
N GLN A 149 13.88 -33.11 6.07
CA GLN A 149 14.59 -33.14 7.35
C GLN A 149 15.08 -31.75 7.78
N LEU A 150 15.57 -30.92 6.84
CA LEU A 150 15.97 -29.54 7.13
C LEU A 150 14.79 -28.69 7.61
N ARG A 151 13.60 -28.91 7.04
CA ARG A 151 12.34 -28.25 7.43
C ARG A 151 11.78 -28.77 8.76
N ASP A 152 11.89 -30.08 9.02
CA ASP A 152 11.46 -30.70 10.29
C ASP A 152 12.33 -30.25 11.46
N GLN A 153 13.61 -30.03 11.21
CA GLN A 153 14.55 -29.53 12.20
C GLN A 153 14.57 -27.99 12.32
N GLY A 154 13.76 -27.29 11.51
CA GLY A 154 13.60 -25.84 11.54
C GLY A 154 14.78 -25.04 11.02
N TYR A 155 15.63 -25.63 10.18
CA TYR A 155 16.71 -24.90 9.48
C TYR A 155 16.21 -24.21 8.21
N LEU A 156 15.16 -24.77 7.59
CA LEU A 156 14.56 -24.25 6.36
C LEU A 156 13.07 -23.96 6.59
N MET A 157 12.62 -22.79 6.10
CA MET A 157 11.23 -22.40 6.20
C MET A 157 10.31 -23.23 5.31
N ARG A 158 9.11 -23.49 5.80
CA ARG A 158 8.03 -24.10 5.01
C ARG A 158 7.21 -23.01 4.33
N ARG A 159 6.35 -23.43 3.40
CA ARG A 159 5.34 -22.56 2.78
C ARG A 159 4.57 -21.73 3.81
N ASP A 160 4.08 -22.35 4.87
CA ASP A 160 3.24 -21.69 5.86
C ASP A 160 4.03 -20.67 6.71
N ASP A 161 5.31 -20.92 6.94
CA ASP A 161 6.19 -19.97 7.63
C ASP A 161 6.43 -18.72 6.77
N TRP A 162 6.67 -18.92 5.46
CA TRP A 162 6.81 -17.82 4.49
C TRP A 162 5.53 -16.99 4.41
N MET A 163 4.39 -17.66 4.30
CA MET A 163 3.06 -17.04 4.30
C MET A 163 2.82 -16.22 5.56
N LEU A 164 3.12 -16.78 6.74
CA LEU A 164 2.90 -16.10 8.02
C LEU A 164 3.75 -14.84 8.13
N ARG A 165 5.03 -14.94 7.73
CA ARG A 165 5.97 -13.82 7.71
C ARG A 165 5.46 -12.68 6.80
N ILE A 166 5.18 -13.00 5.54
CA ILE A 166 4.72 -12.02 4.56
C ILE A 166 3.41 -11.41 5.05
N LEU A 167 2.40 -12.23 5.38
CA LEU A 167 1.10 -11.75 5.84
C LEU A 167 1.19 -10.81 7.05
N PHE A 168 2.10 -11.07 7.98
CA PHE A 168 2.32 -10.20 9.14
C PHE A 168 2.98 -8.87 8.74
N LEU A 169 4.08 -8.92 8.00
CA LEU A 169 4.85 -7.72 7.64
C LEU A 169 4.06 -6.79 6.71
N GLU A 170 3.42 -7.34 5.68
CA GLU A 170 2.56 -6.61 4.74
C GLU A 170 1.36 -5.95 5.42
N SER A 171 0.89 -6.52 6.55
CA SER A 171 -0.20 -5.91 7.33
C SER A 171 0.21 -4.61 8.04
N ILE A 172 1.53 -4.37 8.17
CA ILE A 172 2.12 -3.20 8.82
C ILE A 172 2.73 -2.27 7.76
N ALA A 173 3.27 -2.82 6.66
CA ALA A 173 3.93 -2.08 5.59
C ALA A 173 3.03 -1.05 4.88
N GLY A 174 1.71 -1.27 4.81
CA GLY A 174 0.77 -0.27 4.27
C GLY A 174 0.50 0.94 5.20
N VAL A 175 0.97 0.95 6.44
CA VAL A 175 0.68 2.01 7.43
C VAL A 175 1.48 3.30 7.19
N PRO A 176 2.80 3.27 6.94
CA PRO A 176 3.62 4.46 6.74
C PRO A 176 3.12 5.36 5.61
N GLY A 177 2.94 4.82 4.40
CA GLY A 177 2.46 5.57 3.23
C GLY A 177 1.12 6.24 3.50
N PHE A 178 0.16 5.51 4.08
CA PHE A 178 -1.16 6.05 4.42
C PHE A 178 -1.08 7.19 5.44
N THR A 179 -0.30 6.99 6.50
CA THR A 179 -0.15 7.98 7.59
C THR A 179 0.53 9.25 7.09
N ALA A 180 1.61 9.09 6.29
CA ALA A 180 2.33 10.19 5.67
C ALA A 180 1.41 10.97 4.70
N ALA A 181 0.68 10.28 3.84
CA ALA A 181 -0.28 10.88 2.92
C ALA A 181 -1.38 11.67 3.67
N MET A 182 -1.96 11.10 4.72
CA MET A 182 -2.96 11.77 5.55
C MET A 182 -2.41 13.06 6.17
N LEU A 183 -1.23 13.02 6.80
CA LEU A 183 -0.62 14.18 7.44
C LEU A 183 -0.28 15.29 6.43
N ARG A 184 0.22 14.91 5.24
CA ARG A 184 0.49 15.84 4.14
C ARG A 184 -0.78 16.41 3.53
N HIS A 185 -1.83 15.60 3.38
CA HIS A 185 -3.14 16.03 2.90
C HIS A 185 -3.74 17.10 3.82
N LEU A 186 -3.80 16.83 5.12
CA LEU A 186 -4.27 17.82 6.10
C LEU A 186 -3.39 19.07 6.12
N ARG A 187 -2.10 18.96 5.80
CA ARG A 187 -1.20 20.11 5.68
C ARG A 187 -1.47 20.96 4.45
N SER A 188 -1.67 20.33 3.30
CA SER A 188 -2.04 21.00 2.05
C SER A 188 -3.34 21.79 2.22
N LEU A 189 -4.36 21.18 2.85
CA LEU A 189 -5.63 21.83 3.13
C LEU A 189 -5.49 23.02 4.10
N ARG A 190 -4.85 22.83 5.26
CA ARG A 190 -4.76 23.91 6.28
C ARG A 190 -3.88 25.09 5.85
N LEU A 191 -2.93 24.86 4.95
CA LEU A 191 -2.05 25.91 4.42
C LEU A 191 -2.51 26.46 3.07
N MET A 192 -3.55 25.87 2.46
CA MET A 192 -4.03 26.21 1.11
C MET A 192 -2.92 26.19 0.05
N ARG A 193 -2.05 25.17 0.11
CA ARG A 193 -0.89 25.00 -0.79
C ARG A 193 -0.98 23.71 -1.56
N ARG A 194 -0.42 23.70 -2.77
CA ARG A 194 -0.21 22.45 -3.53
C ARG A 194 0.78 21.57 -2.79
N ASP A 195 0.53 20.27 -2.83
CA ASP A 195 1.37 19.27 -2.17
C ASP A 195 2.61 18.86 -2.99
N GLY A 196 2.58 19.06 -4.31
CA GLY A 196 3.70 18.71 -5.19
C GLY A 196 3.81 17.22 -5.50
N GLY A 197 2.69 16.48 -5.45
CA GLY A 197 2.60 15.08 -5.91
C GLY A 197 3.01 14.02 -4.88
N TRP A 198 3.18 14.39 -3.61
CA TRP A 198 3.54 13.44 -2.55
C TRP A 198 2.35 12.57 -2.11
N ILE A 199 1.18 13.17 -1.90
CA ILE A 199 -0.01 12.48 -1.34
C ILE A 199 -0.41 11.30 -2.22
N ASN A 200 -0.50 11.49 -3.53
CA ASN A 200 -0.94 10.44 -4.43
C ASN A 200 0.06 9.29 -4.50
N GLY A 201 1.37 9.57 -4.59
CA GLY A 201 2.41 8.53 -4.57
C GLY A 201 2.41 7.72 -3.26
N LEU A 202 2.25 8.38 -2.11
CA LEU A 202 2.21 7.71 -0.80
C LEU A 202 0.94 6.88 -0.58
N LEU A 203 -0.19 7.28 -1.17
CA LEU A 203 -1.41 6.46 -1.18
C LEU A 203 -1.29 5.27 -2.12
N GLN A 204 -0.63 5.43 -3.28
CA GLN A 204 -0.35 4.31 -4.19
C GLN A 204 0.53 3.26 -3.53
N GLU A 205 1.60 3.68 -2.83
CA GLU A 205 2.46 2.80 -2.03
C GLU A 205 1.63 2.04 -0.98
N ALA A 206 0.83 2.75 -0.17
CA ALA A 206 -0.01 2.11 0.84
C ALA A 206 -1.05 1.14 0.27
N GLU A 207 -1.59 1.44 -0.91
CA GLU A 207 -2.49 0.52 -1.60
C GLU A 207 -1.74 -0.70 -2.15
N ASN A 208 -0.52 -0.52 -2.66
CA ASN A 208 0.29 -1.61 -3.17
C ASN A 208 0.56 -2.67 -2.11
N GLU A 209 1.05 -2.26 -0.94
CA GLU A 209 1.26 -3.10 0.24
C GLU A 209 -0.02 -3.86 0.66
N ARG A 210 -1.16 -3.16 0.64
CA ARG A 210 -2.48 -3.76 0.94
C ARG A 210 -2.83 -4.86 -0.08
N MET A 211 -2.47 -4.65 -1.34
CA MET A 211 -2.76 -5.61 -2.39
C MET A 211 -1.85 -6.83 -2.29
N VAL A 212 -0.56 -6.67 -1.94
CA VAL A 212 0.36 -7.78 -1.60
C VAL A 212 -0.23 -8.69 -0.51
N ARG A 213 -0.83 -8.10 0.53
CA ARG A 213 -1.53 -8.86 1.57
C ARG A 213 -2.69 -9.70 1.01
N ARG A 214 -3.43 -9.15 0.05
CA ARG A 214 -4.64 -9.77 -0.50
C ARG A 214 -4.34 -10.94 -1.44
N LEU A 215 -3.09 -11.08 -1.87
CA LEU A 215 -2.64 -12.13 -2.78
C LEU A 215 -2.50 -13.49 -2.12
N LEU A 216 -2.34 -13.53 -0.79
CA LEU A 216 -2.15 -14.78 -0.05
C LEU A 216 -3.49 -15.30 0.52
N GLU A 217 -4.59 -14.57 0.28
CA GLU A 217 -5.93 -15.00 0.68
C GLU A 217 -6.59 -15.75 -0.49
N PRO A 218 -6.92 -17.05 -0.34
CA PRO A 218 -7.49 -17.83 -1.44
C PRO A 218 -8.87 -17.26 -1.85
N PRO A 219 -9.12 -17.00 -3.15
CA PRO A 219 -10.36 -16.39 -3.64
C PRO A 219 -11.55 -17.38 -3.74
N HIS A 220 -11.40 -18.62 -3.27
CA HIS A 220 -12.49 -19.59 -3.21
C HIS A 220 -13.19 -19.47 -1.86
N LEU A 221 -14.03 -18.44 -1.79
CA LEU A 221 -15.19 -18.28 -0.93
C LEU A 221 -15.54 -19.57 -0.14
N LEU A 222 -15.24 -19.55 1.16
CA LEU A 222 -15.77 -20.46 2.18
C LEU A 222 -15.48 -21.96 2.11
N THR A 223 -14.47 -22.43 1.37
CA THR A 223 -14.02 -23.84 1.50
C THR A 223 -12.64 -23.98 2.17
N PHE A 224 -11.78 -22.95 2.12
CA PHE A 224 -10.46 -22.97 2.79
C PHE A 224 -10.43 -22.31 4.18
N LEU A 225 -11.55 -21.78 4.68
CA LEU A 225 -11.72 -21.49 6.11
C LEU A 225 -11.68 -22.76 6.99
N LYS A 226 -11.59 -23.96 6.38
CA LYS A 226 -11.43 -25.25 7.07
C LYS A 226 -10.00 -25.79 7.17
N ILE A 227 -8.97 -25.16 6.58
CA ILE A 227 -7.60 -25.73 6.64
C ILE A 227 -6.62 -24.94 7.52
N ARG A 228 -6.87 -23.65 7.82
CA ARG A 228 -6.46 -22.88 9.03
C ARG A 228 -6.32 -21.40 8.66
N GLY A 229 -7.40 -20.63 8.86
CA GLY A 229 -7.30 -19.17 8.83
C GLY A 229 -6.30 -18.65 9.88
N PRO A 230 -5.74 -17.44 9.71
CA PRO A 230 -4.83 -16.87 10.70
C PRO A 230 -5.47 -16.95 12.08
N SER A 231 -4.73 -17.50 13.05
CA SER A 231 -5.26 -17.81 14.38
C SER A 231 -5.81 -16.53 15.04
N PRO A 232 -6.80 -16.62 15.94
CA PRO A 232 -7.28 -15.46 16.69
C PRO A 232 -6.13 -14.72 17.40
N LEU A 233 -5.14 -15.47 17.89
CA LEU A 233 -3.91 -14.90 18.46
C LEU A 233 -3.12 -14.11 17.42
N PHE A 234 -2.91 -14.64 16.21
CA PHE A 234 -2.24 -13.92 15.13
C PHE A 234 -2.97 -12.62 14.76
N ARG A 235 -4.30 -12.67 14.64
CA ARG A 235 -5.11 -11.48 14.37
C ARG A 235 -5.00 -10.43 15.48
N LEU A 236 -4.98 -10.87 16.75
CA LEU A 236 -4.76 -10.00 17.89
C LEU A 236 -3.36 -9.38 17.86
N MET A 237 -2.32 -10.15 17.51
CA MET A 237 -0.96 -9.63 17.35
C MET A 237 -0.88 -8.58 16.24
N VAL A 238 -1.50 -8.81 15.08
CA VAL A 238 -1.58 -7.83 13.99
C VAL A 238 -2.29 -6.56 14.48
N LEU A 239 -3.44 -6.68 15.15
CA LEU A 239 -4.17 -5.52 15.68
C LEU A 239 -3.33 -4.72 16.68
N ALA A 240 -2.64 -5.40 17.60
CA ALA A 240 -1.76 -4.76 18.57
C ALA A 240 -0.56 -4.08 17.88
N ALA A 241 0.07 -4.75 16.92
CA ALA A 241 1.19 -4.20 16.16
C ALA A 241 0.77 -2.98 15.36
N GLN A 242 -0.36 -3.03 14.65
CA GLN A 242 -0.93 -1.89 13.94
C GLN A 242 -1.26 -0.74 14.90
N GLY A 243 -1.88 -1.03 16.04
CA GLY A 243 -2.20 -0.02 17.05
C GLY A 243 -0.96 0.70 17.57
N VAL A 244 0.09 -0.03 17.94
CA VAL A 244 1.34 0.57 18.44
C VAL A 244 2.09 1.29 17.32
N PHE A 245 2.30 0.63 16.18
CA PHE A 245 3.11 1.16 15.10
C PHE A 245 2.48 2.39 14.43
N THR A 246 1.17 2.38 14.19
CA THR A 246 0.48 3.54 13.58
C THR A 246 0.64 4.79 14.44
N ASN A 247 0.42 4.67 15.76
CA ASN A 247 0.56 5.81 16.67
C ASN A 247 2.01 6.29 16.78
N ALA A 248 2.97 5.36 16.90
CA ALA A 248 4.39 5.68 16.96
C ALA A 248 4.88 6.37 15.67
N PHE A 249 4.49 5.85 14.51
CA PHE A 249 4.85 6.41 13.21
C PHE A 249 4.19 7.76 12.98
N PHE A 250 2.90 7.92 13.31
CA PHE A 250 2.19 9.20 13.24
C PHE A 250 2.91 10.30 14.03
N LEU A 251 3.24 10.04 15.30
CA LEU A 251 3.95 11.01 16.14
C LEU A 251 5.36 11.29 15.60
N SER A 252 6.07 10.26 15.15
CA SER A 252 7.40 10.41 14.56
C SER A 252 7.38 11.24 13.28
N TYR A 253 6.35 11.08 12.44
CA TYR A 253 6.22 11.80 11.18
C TYR A 253 5.92 13.28 11.39
N ILE A 254 5.18 13.64 12.45
CA ILE A 254 4.99 15.04 12.85
C ILE A 254 6.33 15.68 13.23
N VAL A 255 7.21 14.96 13.92
CA VAL A 255 8.51 15.46 14.39
C VAL A 255 9.54 15.51 13.26
N SER A 256 9.70 14.42 12.50
CA SER A 256 10.69 14.32 11.43
C SER A 256 10.20 13.42 10.28
N PRO A 257 9.57 14.01 9.24
CA PRO A 257 9.19 13.29 8.03
C PRO A 257 10.37 12.61 7.34
N LYS A 258 11.54 13.28 7.29
CA LYS A 258 12.76 12.77 6.68
C LYS A 258 13.24 11.47 7.34
N SER A 259 13.25 11.45 8.67
CA SER A 259 13.65 10.26 9.43
C SER A 259 12.67 9.11 9.22
N CYS A 260 11.38 9.40 9.10
CA CYS A 260 10.36 8.39 8.82
C CYS A 260 10.52 7.78 7.42
N HIS A 261 10.70 8.60 6.38
CA HIS A 261 10.99 8.11 5.02
C HIS A 261 12.30 7.32 4.97
N ARG A 262 13.34 7.75 5.70
CA ARG A 262 14.57 6.97 5.80
C ARG A 262 14.34 5.60 6.46
N PHE A 263 13.56 5.58 7.55
CA PHE A 263 13.19 4.37 8.26
C PHE A 263 12.44 3.39 7.36
N VAL A 264 11.44 3.87 6.61
CA VAL A 264 10.71 3.06 5.62
C VAL A 264 11.65 2.54 4.54
N GLY A 265 12.50 3.39 3.95
CA GLY A 265 13.47 2.92 2.95
C GLY A 265 14.38 1.80 3.45
N TYR A 266 14.78 1.83 4.74
CA TYR A 266 15.51 0.72 5.35
C TYR A 266 14.64 -0.53 5.58
N LEU A 267 13.35 -0.40 5.87
CA LEU A 267 12.43 -1.55 5.91
C LEU A 267 12.38 -2.23 4.53
N GLU A 268 12.27 -1.44 3.46
CA GLU A 268 12.18 -1.98 2.10
C GLU A 268 13.50 -2.58 1.62
N GLU A 269 14.66 -2.12 2.10
CA GLU A 269 15.91 -2.86 1.93
C GLU A 269 15.84 -4.28 2.51
N GLU A 270 15.25 -4.43 3.71
CA GLU A 270 15.05 -5.76 4.32
C GLU A 270 13.97 -6.58 3.60
N ALA A 271 12.95 -5.93 3.04
CA ALA A 271 11.92 -6.57 2.22
C ALA A 271 12.51 -7.12 0.92
N VAL A 272 13.24 -6.29 0.15
CA VAL A 272 13.96 -6.74 -1.06
C VAL A 272 14.92 -7.88 -0.73
N HIS A 273 15.66 -7.81 0.39
CA HIS A 273 16.51 -8.92 0.83
C HIS A 273 15.70 -10.20 1.11
N THR A 274 14.54 -10.09 1.76
CA THR A 274 13.68 -11.23 2.10
C THR A 274 13.12 -11.87 0.84
N TYR A 275 12.58 -11.08 -0.09
CA TYR A 275 12.04 -11.56 -1.36
C TYR A 275 13.12 -12.09 -2.31
N THR A 276 14.33 -11.52 -2.33
CA THR A 276 15.47 -12.14 -3.03
C THR A 276 15.80 -13.52 -2.47
N GLY A 277 15.75 -13.69 -1.14
CA GLY A 277 15.89 -15.01 -0.51
C GLY A 277 14.80 -15.98 -0.95
N LEU A 278 13.55 -15.50 -1.01
CA LEU A 278 12.41 -16.31 -1.45
C LEU A 278 12.49 -16.70 -2.92
N VAL A 279 12.90 -15.79 -3.81
CA VAL A 279 13.14 -16.07 -5.23
C VAL A 279 14.15 -17.22 -5.38
N LYS A 280 15.28 -17.15 -4.66
CA LYS A 280 16.29 -18.21 -4.69
C LYS A 280 15.77 -19.54 -4.14
N ALA A 281 14.96 -19.48 -3.07
CA ALA A 281 14.32 -20.67 -2.51
C ALA A 281 13.37 -21.34 -3.52
N LEU A 282 12.60 -20.55 -4.28
CA LEU A 282 11.72 -21.05 -5.33
C LEU A 282 12.51 -21.63 -6.52
N GLU A 283 13.59 -20.96 -6.94
CA GLU A 283 14.48 -21.44 -8.02
C GLU A 283 15.15 -22.78 -7.65
N ARG A 284 15.43 -23.00 -6.36
CA ARG A 284 15.98 -24.27 -5.84
C ARG A 284 14.92 -25.31 -5.48
N ASN A 285 13.63 -25.02 -5.76
CA ASN A 285 12.50 -25.87 -5.38
C ASN A 285 12.46 -26.22 -3.87
N GLU A 286 12.88 -25.28 -3.02
CA GLU A 286 12.84 -25.41 -1.56
C GLU A 286 11.43 -25.24 -1.00
N VAL A 287 10.46 -24.85 -1.83
CA VAL A 287 9.02 -24.74 -1.52
C VAL A 287 8.19 -25.48 -2.57
N PRO A 288 8.24 -26.82 -2.61
CA PRO A 288 7.55 -27.63 -3.62
C PRO A 288 6.03 -27.44 -3.60
N GLU A 289 5.45 -26.99 -2.49
CA GLU A 289 4.02 -26.73 -2.36
C GLU A 289 3.51 -25.60 -3.26
N TRP A 290 4.41 -24.77 -3.79
CA TRP A 290 4.11 -23.71 -4.75
C TRP A 290 4.56 -24.04 -6.17
N ALA A 291 5.12 -25.23 -6.39
CA ALA A 291 5.59 -25.65 -7.69
C ALA A 291 4.39 -25.96 -8.61
N PRO A 292 4.44 -25.58 -9.91
CA PRO A 292 3.32 -25.77 -10.84
C PRO A 292 2.84 -27.23 -10.95
N GLU A 293 3.73 -28.19 -10.73
CA GLU A 293 3.48 -29.63 -10.78
C GLU A 293 2.49 -30.09 -9.70
N THR A 294 2.39 -29.36 -8.59
CA THR A 294 1.42 -29.65 -7.52
C THR A 294 -0.01 -29.19 -7.85
N GLY A 295 -0.20 -28.53 -9.00
CA GLY A 295 -1.48 -27.91 -9.36
C GLY A 295 -1.74 -26.58 -8.67
N PHE A 296 -0.77 -26.03 -7.94
CA PHE A 296 -0.88 -24.69 -7.36
C PHE A 296 -1.09 -23.65 -8.47
N ARG A 297 -1.95 -22.66 -8.19
CA ARG A 297 -2.24 -21.54 -9.10
C ARG A 297 -2.20 -20.25 -8.31
N VAL A 298 -1.55 -19.25 -8.90
CA VAL A 298 -1.53 -17.89 -8.36
C VAL A 298 -2.96 -17.34 -8.38
N PRO A 299 -3.41 -16.64 -7.32
CA PRO A 299 -4.75 -16.05 -7.30
C PRO A 299 -4.98 -15.07 -8.45
N GLN A 300 -6.19 -15.09 -9.02
CA GLN A 300 -6.55 -14.25 -10.16
C GLN A 300 -6.35 -12.76 -9.89
N ILE A 301 -6.59 -12.32 -8.66
CA ILE A 301 -6.38 -10.92 -8.26
C ILE A 301 -4.94 -10.47 -8.47
N SER A 302 -3.95 -11.35 -8.25
CA SER A 302 -2.53 -11.06 -8.47
C SER A 302 -2.21 -10.99 -9.95
N ILE A 303 -2.76 -11.93 -10.74
CA ILE A 303 -2.59 -11.97 -12.19
C ILE A 303 -3.11 -10.68 -12.81
N ASP A 304 -4.33 -10.27 -12.44
CA ASP A 304 -4.97 -9.07 -12.95
C ASP A 304 -4.21 -7.80 -12.52
N TYR A 305 -3.70 -7.78 -11.29
CA TYR A 305 -3.04 -6.61 -10.71
C TYR A 305 -1.67 -6.33 -11.32
N TRP A 306 -0.76 -7.31 -11.36
CA TRP A 306 0.57 -7.17 -11.99
C TRP A 306 0.54 -7.45 -13.50
N ARG A 307 -0.65 -7.75 -14.05
CA ARG A 307 -0.85 -8.14 -15.46
C ARG A 307 0.04 -9.31 -15.88
N LEU A 308 0.16 -10.29 -14.99
CA LEU A 308 0.95 -11.49 -15.25
C LEU A 308 0.24 -12.39 -16.29
N PRO A 309 0.97 -13.31 -16.94
CA PRO A 309 0.36 -14.38 -17.72
C PRO A 309 -0.59 -15.24 -16.86
N GLN A 310 -1.60 -15.86 -17.49
CA GLN A 310 -2.58 -16.69 -16.78
C GLN A 310 -1.97 -17.97 -16.17
N ASP A 311 -0.83 -18.40 -16.70
CA ASP A 311 -0.03 -19.52 -16.22
C ASP A 311 1.13 -19.08 -15.31
N ALA A 312 1.12 -17.84 -14.83
CA ALA A 312 2.15 -17.31 -13.95
C ALA A 312 2.35 -18.17 -12.70
N THR A 313 3.63 -18.37 -12.37
CA THR A 313 4.06 -19.16 -11.22
C THR A 313 4.19 -18.29 -9.98
N MET A 314 4.35 -18.92 -8.81
CA MET A 314 4.67 -18.19 -7.58
C MET A 314 6.00 -17.41 -7.70
N LEU A 315 6.94 -17.92 -8.51
CA LEU A 315 8.21 -17.23 -8.78
C LEU A 315 7.98 -15.91 -9.51
N ASP A 316 7.13 -15.90 -10.54
CA ASP A 316 6.80 -14.68 -11.29
C ASP A 316 6.13 -13.64 -10.40
N LEU A 317 5.20 -14.10 -9.55
CA LEU A 317 4.55 -13.22 -8.59
C LEU A 317 5.54 -12.61 -7.60
N VAL A 318 6.38 -13.43 -6.97
CA VAL A 318 7.35 -12.96 -5.98
C VAL A 318 8.38 -12.03 -6.62
N ARG A 319 8.76 -12.25 -7.87
CA ARG A 319 9.63 -11.33 -8.62
C ARG A 319 8.98 -9.97 -8.82
N ALA A 320 7.68 -9.93 -9.14
CA ALA A 320 6.93 -8.68 -9.28
C ALA A 320 6.81 -7.93 -7.94
N VAL A 321 6.44 -8.62 -6.86
CA VAL A 321 6.41 -8.03 -5.50
C VAL A 321 7.78 -7.48 -5.11
N ARG A 322 8.86 -8.24 -5.33
CA ARG A 322 10.23 -7.77 -5.08
C ARG A 322 10.58 -6.48 -5.84
N ALA A 323 10.02 -6.29 -7.04
CA ALA A 323 10.24 -5.09 -7.83
C ALA A 323 9.47 -3.88 -7.26
N ASP A 324 8.24 -4.09 -6.76
CA ASP A 324 7.49 -3.07 -6.02
C ASP A 324 8.29 -2.62 -4.77
N GLU A 325 8.80 -3.56 -3.97
CA GLU A 325 9.62 -3.23 -2.78
C GLU A 325 10.87 -2.42 -3.13
N ALA A 326 11.53 -2.74 -4.24
CA ALA A 326 12.68 -1.98 -4.70
C ALA A 326 12.29 -0.56 -5.14
N GLY A 327 11.09 -0.41 -5.71
CA GLY A 327 10.45 0.87 -5.98
C GLY A 327 10.18 1.67 -4.70
N HIS A 328 9.55 1.06 -3.70
CA HIS A 328 9.26 1.68 -2.41
C HIS A 328 10.55 2.10 -1.69
N ARG A 329 11.58 1.25 -1.70
CA ARG A 329 12.94 1.57 -1.21
C ARG A 329 13.47 2.82 -1.89
N PHE A 330 13.47 2.83 -3.22
CA PHE A 330 14.01 3.92 -4.03
C PHE A 330 13.28 5.23 -3.76
N VAL A 331 11.94 5.20 -3.76
CA VAL A 331 11.09 6.36 -3.51
C VAL A 331 11.33 6.88 -2.10
N ASN A 332 11.24 6.05 -1.06
CA ASN A 332 11.37 6.51 0.32
C ASN A 332 12.76 7.06 0.64
N HIS A 333 13.84 6.46 0.14
CA HIS A 333 15.18 7.05 0.28
C HIS A 333 15.34 8.36 -0.49
N THR A 334 14.69 8.50 -1.65
CA THR A 334 14.64 9.77 -2.39
C THR A 334 13.90 10.83 -1.57
N LEU A 335 12.69 10.52 -1.08
CA LEU A 335 11.87 11.43 -0.28
C LEU A 335 12.58 11.86 1.02
N ALA A 336 13.37 10.98 1.63
CA ALA A 336 14.17 11.30 2.82
C ALA A 336 15.25 12.38 2.54
N ASN A 337 15.71 12.50 1.29
CA ASN A 337 16.72 13.48 0.89
C ASN A 337 16.12 14.86 0.54
N LEU A 338 14.80 14.95 0.36
CA LEU A 338 14.13 16.16 -0.10
C LEU A 338 13.81 17.15 1.03
N GLY A 339 13.78 18.43 0.69
CA GLY A 339 13.18 19.47 1.50
C GLY A 339 11.66 19.31 1.63
N GLN A 340 11.10 19.94 2.66
CA GLN A 340 9.68 19.84 2.99
C GLN A 340 8.74 20.41 1.91
N ASP A 341 9.24 21.37 1.13
CA ASP A 341 8.52 22.06 0.06
C ASP A 341 9.09 21.72 -1.33
N ASP A 342 10.05 20.79 -1.43
CA ASP A 342 10.53 20.30 -2.72
C ASP A 342 9.42 19.44 -3.38
N PRO A 343 9.23 19.53 -4.71
CA PRO A 343 8.29 18.66 -5.42
C PRO A 343 8.74 17.20 -5.34
N ASN A 344 7.79 16.26 -5.36
CA ASN A 344 8.11 14.85 -5.43
C ASN A 344 8.59 14.51 -6.85
N PRO A 345 9.88 14.18 -7.07
CA PRO A 345 10.44 13.90 -8.39
C PRO A 345 9.80 12.66 -9.03
N THR A 346 9.30 11.72 -8.21
CA THR A 346 8.71 10.46 -8.68
C THR A 346 7.22 10.55 -8.97
N SER A 347 6.59 11.70 -8.74
CA SER A 347 5.13 11.85 -8.87
C SER A 347 4.64 12.12 -10.29
N PHE A 348 5.45 12.78 -11.13
CA PHE A 348 5.07 13.13 -12.50
C PHE A 348 5.47 12.05 -13.51
N LYS A 349 6.65 11.47 -13.31
CA LYS A 349 7.17 10.35 -14.08
C LYS A 349 8.01 9.49 -13.16
N HIS A 350 7.59 8.24 -12.97
CA HIS A 350 8.38 7.27 -12.22
C HIS A 350 9.70 7.02 -12.95
N ALA A 351 10.79 6.87 -12.18
CA ALA A 351 12.02 6.32 -12.72
C ALA A 351 11.74 4.90 -13.26
N SER A 352 12.49 4.44 -14.26
CA SER A 352 12.31 3.08 -14.78
C SER A 352 12.50 2.05 -13.68
N ALA A 353 11.83 0.90 -13.80
CA ALA A 353 11.94 -0.18 -12.83
C ALA A 353 13.40 -0.64 -12.66
N THR A 354 14.20 -0.62 -13.73
CA THR A 354 15.65 -0.87 -13.68
C THR A 354 16.39 0.11 -12.77
N VAL A 355 16.10 1.42 -12.86
CA VAL A 355 16.75 2.42 -11.99
C VAL A 355 16.34 2.21 -10.53
N GLN A 356 15.04 2.01 -10.28
CA GLN A 356 14.52 1.76 -8.93
C GLN A 356 15.10 0.46 -8.34
N GLY A 357 15.24 -0.58 -9.16
CA GLY A 357 15.80 -1.88 -8.80
C GLY A 357 17.29 -1.86 -8.49
N THR A 358 18.07 -1.01 -9.17
CA THR A 358 19.54 -1.01 -9.10
C THR A 358 20.12 0.08 -8.21
N GLN A 359 19.40 1.18 -7.98
CA GLN A 359 19.84 2.29 -7.14
C GLN A 359 19.08 2.31 -5.81
N THR A 360 19.66 2.97 -4.80
CA THR A 360 19.02 3.11 -3.49
C THR A 360 18.04 4.28 -3.42
N GLY A 361 18.22 5.31 -4.24
CA GLY A 361 17.39 6.52 -4.28
C GLY A 361 18.18 7.70 -4.81
N PHE A 362 17.50 8.74 -5.29
CA PHE A 362 18.16 9.96 -5.74
C PHE A 362 18.62 10.83 -4.56
N SER A 363 19.78 11.45 -4.69
CA SER A 363 20.16 12.62 -3.90
C SER A 363 19.20 13.79 -4.17
N ARG A 364 19.27 14.84 -3.34
CA ARG A 364 18.44 16.03 -3.54
C ARG A 364 18.73 16.70 -4.89
N ASP A 365 20.00 16.79 -5.28
CA ASP A 365 20.40 17.44 -6.53
C ASP A 365 19.97 16.62 -7.74
N GLU A 366 20.13 15.29 -7.69
CA GLU A 366 19.61 14.37 -8.72
C GLU A 366 18.08 14.44 -8.82
N SER A 367 17.39 14.57 -7.69
CA SER A 367 15.93 14.72 -7.66
C SER A 367 15.47 16.02 -8.35
N ILE A 368 16.18 17.12 -8.11
CA ILE A 368 15.88 18.41 -8.75
C ILE A 368 16.19 18.34 -10.25
N ALA A 369 17.32 17.73 -10.63
CA ALA A 369 17.68 17.53 -12.03
C ALA A 369 16.65 16.67 -12.76
N TRP A 370 16.23 15.56 -12.16
CA TRP A 370 15.17 14.68 -12.68
C TRP A 370 13.85 15.43 -12.85
N ALA A 371 13.42 16.18 -11.83
CA ALA A 371 12.18 16.94 -11.89
C ALA A 371 12.19 17.98 -13.02
N LYS A 372 13.31 18.68 -13.22
CA LYS A 372 13.48 19.63 -14.34
C LYS A 372 13.42 18.92 -15.69
N GLN A 373 14.11 17.80 -15.84
CA GLN A 373 14.07 17.00 -17.08
C GLN A 373 12.63 16.56 -17.41
N VAL A 374 11.90 16.05 -16.42
CA VAL A 374 10.50 15.62 -16.61
C VAL A 374 9.60 16.80 -16.96
N GLU A 375 9.79 17.97 -16.34
CA GLU A 375 9.04 19.19 -16.66
C GLU A 375 9.29 19.65 -18.10
N GLU A 376 10.55 19.63 -18.55
CA GLU A 376 10.93 19.97 -19.92
C GLU A 376 10.34 18.99 -20.95
N GLU A 377 10.42 17.68 -20.69
CA GLU A 377 9.83 16.64 -21.55
C GLU A 377 8.32 16.81 -21.67
N MET A 378 7.61 16.98 -20.55
CA MET A 378 6.15 17.14 -20.53
C MET A 378 5.70 18.44 -21.20
N THR A 379 6.42 19.53 -21.00
CA THR A 379 6.12 20.82 -21.62
C THR A 379 6.37 20.78 -23.13
N SER A 380 7.44 20.10 -23.56
CA SER A 380 7.76 19.93 -24.98
C SER A 380 6.74 19.04 -25.68
N ALA A 381 6.34 17.93 -25.05
CA ALA A 381 5.29 17.05 -25.55
C ALA A 381 3.94 17.77 -25.69
N LYS A 382 3.58 18.61 -24.72
CA LYS A 382 2.37 19.44 -24.78
C LYS A 382 2.41 20.40 -25.98
N LYS A 383 3.52 21.13 -26.17
CA LYS A 383 3.69 22.04 -27.30
C LYS A 383 3.61 21.32 -28.66
N ALA A 384 4.21 20.13 -28.75
CA ALA A 384 4.14 19.31 -29.97
C ALA A 384 2.70 18.87 -30.28
N GLY A 385 1.95 18.43 -29.27
CA GLY A 385 0.54 18.07 -29.42
C GLY A 385 -0.36 19.26 -29.79
N GLU A 386 -0.12 20.43 -29.21
CA GLU A 386 -0.81 21.68 -29.57
C GLU A 386 -0.51 22.10 -31.03
N GLU A 387 0.73 21.93 -31.48
CA GLU A 387 1.12 22.22 -32.87
C GLU A 387 0.52 21.22 -33.86
N GLU A 388 0.45 19.93 -33.50
CA GLU A 388 -0.21 18.91 -34.30
C GLU A 388 -1.71 19.16 -34.42
N MET A 389 -2.38 19.51 -33.32
CA MET A 389 -3.78 19.90 -33.30
C MET A 389 -4.04 21.15 -34.16
N ARG A 390 -3.19 22.17 -34.07
CA ARG A 390 -3.29 23.36 -34.92
C ARG A 390 -3.14 23.02 -36.41
N LYS A 391 -2.19 22.15 -36.76
CA LYS A 391 -2.02 21.66 -38.14
C LYS A 391 -3.22 20.84 -38.64
N LEU A 392 -3.90 20.12 -37.75
CA LEU A 392 -5.12 19.38 -38.07
C LEU A 392 -6.33 20.31 -38.26
N GLU A 393 -6.42 21.39 -37.49
CA GLU A 393 -7.46 22.41 -37.64
C GLU A 393 -7.26 23.26 -38.90
N GLU A 394 -6.02 23.61 -39.25
CA GLU A 394 -5.69 24.34 -40.50
C GLU A 394 -5.90 23.51 -41.78
N ARG A 395 -6.05 22.18 -41.66
CA ARG A 395 -6.30 21.25 -42.78
C ARG A 395 -7.79 20.94 -42.99
N LYS A 396 -8.67 21.38 -42.09
CA LYS A 396 -10.14 21.28 -42.24
C LYS A 396 -10.69 22.59 -42.78
#